data_AF-A0A9P6DG32-F1
#
_entry.id   AF-A0A9P6DG32-F1
#
_cell.length_a   1.000
_cell.length_b   1.000
_cell.length_c   1.000
_cell.angle_alpha   90.00
_cell.angle_beta   90.00
_cell.angle_gamma   90.00
#
_symmetry.space_group_name_H-M   'P 1'
#
loop_
_entity.id
_entity.type
_entity.pdbx_description
1 polymer ?
#
loop_
_entity_poly.entity_id
_entity_poly.type
_entity_poly.pdbx_seq_one_letter_code
_entity_poly.pdbx_strand_id
1 'polypeptide(L)'
;MVHHNIQLPSFISRVDDVRPREHDPPWANKTDGRMFWRGSNTGLTFSADTLWRYSQRPQLVRLANDMEGDVRLRVPTGNDHPQTESPVYEHTDVPKRLVNRAFFDIKFAGSPIACAPEYCQFLEREFEWMPHVPFNDAGVGAHKYFIDVDGNGWSSRFKRLITTNSLVFKATIYPEWYRPIAPPVPLFPPGPTLTSTMYRWLERIQPWVHYVPIQVDLSDLYDIFAFFRGGMDGQGNHDEMARKMAEAGREWSKTYWRKEDMTAYLFRRKTTHLVHHLLYYINNVSTRISAAENCRRRLNAEGSCGCDCWLCERWSTHLVIVLNDENEPRASEVFVMIPLLLYPPRSRIQSNLTRYIARIEH
;
A
#
# COMPACT_ATOMS: atom_id res chain seq x y z
N MET A 1 3.42 13.78 -8.95
CA MET A 1 3.34 12.63 -9.86
C MET A 1 2.18 11.76 -9.39
N VAL A 2 1.02 11.81 -10.06
CA VAL A 2 -0.15 11.01 -9.67
C VAL A 2 -0.23 9.82 -10.62
N HIS A 3 0.26 8.68 -10.16
CA HIS A 3 0.10 7.42 -10.88
C HIS A 3 -1.39 7.04 -10.86
N HIS A 4 -1.98 6.83 -12.04
CA HIS A 4 -3.37 6.37 -12.18
C HIS A 4 -3.50 4.84 -12.10
N ASN A 5 -2.45 4.16 -11.62
CA ASN A 5 -2.42 2.71 -11.54
C ASN A 5 -3.37 2.21 -10.45
N ILE A 6 -4.09 1.13 -10.78
CA ILE A 6 -4.89 0.40 -9.80
C ILE A 6 -3.93 -0.36 -8.89
N GLN A 7 -3.99 -0.06 -7.60
CA GLN A 7 -3.16 -0.73 -6.63
C GLN A 7 -3.74 -2.09 -6.27
N LEU A 8 -2.92 -3.13 -6.39
CA LEU A 8 -3.29 -4.48 -6.04
C LEU A 8 -2.42 -4.98 -4.88
N PRO A 9 -2.96 -5.83 -3.99
CA PRO A 9 -2.16 -6.51 -2.99
C PRO A 9 -1.11 -7.38 -3.66
N SER A 10 0.16 -7.17 -3.31
CA SER A 10 1.27 -7.97 -3.83
C SER A 10 1.29 -9.36 -3.17
N PHE A 11 1.59 -10.40 -3.96
CA PHE A 11 1.72 -11.77 -3.45
C PHE A 11 2.80 -11.92 -2.38
N ILE A 12 3.84 -11.08 -2.41
CA ILE A 12 4.90 -11.05 -1.40
C ILE A 12 4.38 -10.66 -0.01
N SER A 13 3.21 -10.03 0.06
CA SER A 13 2.54 -9.66 1.31
C SER A 13 1.67 -10.80 1.87
N ARG A 14 1.70 -12.01 1.30
CA ARG A 14 1.05 -13.20 1.87
C ARG A 14 1.92 -13.77 2.99
N VAL A 15 1.94 -13.06 4.12
CA VAL A 15 2.67 -13.44 5.34
C VAL A 15 1.63 -13.69 6.44
N ASP A 16 1.66 -14.87 7.03
CA ASP A 16 0.68 -15.29 8.05
C ASP A 16 1.11 -14.86 9.46
N ASP A 17 2.31 -15.26 9.90
CA ASP A 17 2.90 -14.90 11.21
C ASP A 17 4.43 -15.11 11.17
N VAL A 18 5.14 -14.63 12.19
CA VAL A 18 6.55 -14.99 12.45
C VAL A 18 6.58 -16.37 13.11
N ARG A 19 7.31 -17.32 12.54
CA ARG A 19 7.52 -18.65 13.15
C ARG A 19 8.99 -19.05 13.12
N PRO A 20 9.49 -19.73 14.17
CA PRO A 20 8.79 -20.10 15.40
C PRO A 20 8.49 -18.88 16.30
N ARG A 21 7.47 -18.95 17.18
CA ARG A 21 6.96 -17.75 17.89
C ARG A 21 7.95 -17.20 18.91
N GLU A 22 8.84 -18.05 19.39
CA GLU A 22 9.96 -17.72 20.27
C GLU A 22 10.92 -16.71 19.62
N HIS A 23 10.97 -16.66 18.29
CA HIS A 23 11.79 -15.70 17.55
C HIS A 23 11.15 -14.31 17.45
N ASP A 24 9.90 -14.13 17.88
CA ASP A 24 9.25 -12.83 18.01
C ASP A 24 8.57 -12.78 19.39
N PRO A 25 9.37 -12.60 20.46
CA PRO A 25 8.86 -12.64 21.82
C PRO A 25 7.89 -11.47 22.09
N PRO A 26 7.08 -11.55 23.17
CA PRO A 26 6.28 -10.41 23.63
C PRO A 26 7.15 -9.16 23.86
N TRP A 27 6.55 -7.97 23.75
CA TRP A 27 7.26 -6.68 23.86
C TRP A 27 8.19 -6.59 25.07
N ALA A 28 7.71 -7.01 26.25
CA ALA A 28 8.47 -6.96 27.50
C ALA A 28 9.76 -7.82 27.47
N ASN A 29 9.83 -8.83 26.60
CA ASN A 29 10.95 -9.75 26.49
C ASN A 29 11.88 -9.40 25.30
N LYS A 30 11.60 -8.32 24.56
CA LYS A 30 12.49 -7.82 23.51
C LYS A 30 13.67 -7.10 24.14
N THR A 31 14.88 -7.57 23.83
CA THR A 31 16.11 -7.17 24.51
C THR A 31 16.85 -6.01 23.84
N ASP A 32 16.57 -5.72 22.57
CA ASP A 32 17.25 -4.64 21.85
C ASP A 32 16.31 -3.42 21.65
N GLY A 33 16.69 -2.30 22.26
CA GLY A 33 16.00 -1.01 22.14
C GLY A 33 16.43 -0.18 20.94
N ARG A 34 17.37 -0.67 20.11
CA ARG A 34 17.77 -0.01 18.87
C ARG A 34 16.71 -0.20 17.79
N MET A 35 16.61 0.79 16.92
CA MET A 35 15.82 0.71 15.71
C MET A 35 16.58 -0.09 14.66
N PHE A 36 15.95 -1.14 14.17
CA PHE A 36 16.56 -2.11 13.28
C PHE A 36 16.16 -1.92 11.82
N TRP A 37 17.14 -2.05 10.92
CA TRP A 37 16.92 -2.20 9.49
C TRP A 37 18.03 -2.98 8.80
N ARG A 38 17.63 -3.91 7.94
CA ARG A 38 18.49 -4.61 6.97
C ARG A 38 17.76 -4.67 5.63
N GLY A 39 18.44 -4.24 4.58
CA GLY A 39 17.91 -4.25 3.23
C GLY A 39 19.01 -4.00 2.19
N SER A 40 18.72 -4.28 0.93
CA SER A 40 19.62 -3.95 -0.18
C SER A 40 19.50 -2.48 -0.60
N ASN A 41 20.43 -1.99 -1.41
CA ASN A 41 20.45 -0.62 -1.92
C ASN A 41 19.49 -0.39 -3.11
N THR A 42 18.27 -0.92 -3.09
CA THR A 42 17.29 -0.62 -4.15
C THR A 42 16.68 0.79 -3.99
N GLY A 43 16.03 1.29 -5.04
CA GLY A 43 15.39 2.61 -5.10
C GLY A 43 15.78 3.39 -6.35
N LEU A 44 17.02 3.23 -6.79
CA LEU A 44 17.58 3.86 -7.98
C LEU A 44 18.68 2.97 -8.56
N THR A 45 19.06 3.19 -9.80
CA THR A 45 20.36 2.71 -10.33
C THR A 45 21.47 3.54 -9.70
N PHE A 46 22.55 2.90 -9.28
CA PHE A 46 23.71 3.53 -8.65
C PHE A 46 24.82 3.67 -9.69
N SER A 47 25.00 4.90 -10.19
CA SER A 47 26.05 5.29 -11.11
C SER A 47 26.45 6.75 -10.87
N ALA A 48 27.44 7.24 -11.62
CA ALA A 48 27.85 8.64 -11.57
C ALA A 48 26.75 9.59 -12.06
N ASP A 49 25.89 9.13 -12.99
CA ASP A 49 24.86 9.96 -13.64
C ASP A 49 23.56 10.06 -12.83
N THR A 50 23.47 9.34 -11.70
CA THR A 50 22.25 9.30 -10.89
C THR A 50 22.45 9.93 -9.52
N LEU A 51 21.38 10.53 -8.99
CA LEU A 51 21.36 11.15 -7.67
C LEU A 51 21.10 10.14 -6.54
N TRP A 52 21.64 8.92 -6.65
CA TRP A 52 21.39 7.84 -5.68
C TRP A 52 21.80 8.23 -4.25
N ARG A 53 22.76 9.14 -4.08
CA ARG A 53 23.17 9.67 -2.77
C ARG A 53 22.03 10.33 -2.00
N TYR A 54 21.03 10.85 -2.72
CA TYR A 54 19.83 11.48 -2.18
C TYR A 54 18.61 10.55 -2.21
N SER A 55 18.78 9.29 -2.62
CA SER A 55 17.71 8.31 -2.53
C SER A 55 17.51 7.85 -1.09
N GLN A 56 16.31 7.36 -0.79
CA GLN A 56 15.84 7.16 0.58
C GLN A 56 16.72 6.18 1.39
N ARG A 57 17.15 5.05 0.81
CA ARG A 57 17.92 4.03 1.57
C ARG A 57 19.35 4.45 1.87
N PRO A 58 20.13 5.00 0.93
CA PRO A 58 21.43 5.59 1.22
C PRO A 58 21.36 6.70 2.27
N GLN A 59 20.33 7.55 2.24
CA GLN A 59 20.14 8.57 3.28
C GLN A 59 19.90 7.96 4.65
N LEU A 60 19.03 6.94 4.75
CA LEU A 60 18.78 6.22 6.00
C LEU A 60 20.07 5.61 6.57
N VAL A 61 20.83 4.90 5.73
CA VAL A 61 22.07 4.24 6.17
C VAL A 61 23.13 5.27 6.54
N ARG A 62 23.26 6.39 5.81
CA ARG A 62 24.18 7.47 6.19
C ARG A 62 23.78 8.12 7.50
N LEU A 63 22.53 8.54 7.65
CA LEU A 63 22.03 9.19 8.86
C LEU A 63 22.32 8.33 10.09
N ALA A 64 22.02 7.04 10.01
CA ALA A 64 22.19 6.11 11.13
C ALA A 64 23.65 5.76 11.46
N ASN A 65 24.60 6.03 10.57
CA ASN A 65 26.01 5.65 10.72
C ASN A 65 26.98 6.84 10.65
N ASP A 66 26.47 8.06 10.49
CA ASP A 66 27.25 9.27 10.55
C ASP A 66 27.77 9.49 11.98
N MET A 67 29.07 9.64 12.14
CA MET A 67 29.70 9.80 13.45
C MET A 67 30.17 11.24 13.69
N GLU A 68 30.01 12.12 12.69
CA GLU A 68 30.54 13.47 12.68
C GLU A 68 29.51 14.53 13.12
N GLY A 69 29.96 15.42 14.01
CA GLY A 69 29.15 16.50 14.55
C GLY A 69 28.17 16.07 15.63
N ASP A 70 27.25 16.97 15.92
CA ASP A 70 26.25 16.83 16.99
C ASP A 70 24.84 16.79 16.39
N VAL A 71 23.91 16.21 17.15
CA VAL A 71 22.49 16.29 16.89
C VAL A 71 21.79 16.94 18.07
N ARG A 72 20.89 17.86 17.77
CA ARG A 72 20.03 18.50 18.76
C ARG A 72 18.77 17.67 18.94
N LEU A 73 18.72 16.87 20.01
CA LEU A 73 17.59 16.00 20.31
C LEU A 73 16.53 16.71 21.14
N ARG A 74 15.27 16.38 20.91
CA ARG A 74 14.16 16.67 21.84
C ARG A 74 13.94 15.45 22.73
N VAL A 75 14.45 15.51 23.96
CA VAL A 75 14.31 14.44 24.94
C VAL A 75 13.09 14.73 25.82
N PRO A 76 12.12 13.81 25.96
CA PRO A 76 11.00 14.03 26.86
C PRO A 76 11.46 14.16 28.31
N THR A 77 10.88 15.09 29.05
CA THR A 77 11.20 15.30 30.48
C THR A 77 10.45 14.33 31.40
N GLY A 78 9.50 13.55 30.85
CA GLY A 78 8.58 12.71 31.61
C GLY A 78 7.42 13.48 32.26
N ASN A 79 7.32 14.79 32.01
CA ASN A 79 6.24 15.65 32.48
C ASN A 79 5.11 15.75 31.45
N ASP A 80 4.54 14.62 31.06
CA ASP A 80 3.50 14.56 30.01
C ASP A 80 2.10 14.93 30.52
N HIS A 81 2.00 15.42 31.77
CA HIS A 81 0.72 15.80 32.36
C HIS A 81 0.27 17.18 31.85
N PRO A 82 -0.98 17.31 31.36
CA PRO A 82 -1.49 18.56 30.78
C PRO A 82 -1.62 19.74 31.77
N GLN A 83 -1.24 19.56 33.04
CA GLN A 83 -1.34 20.55 34.10
C GLN A 83 0.02 21.07 34.57
N THR A 84 1.15 20.56 34.04
CA THR A 84 2.48 21.08 34.37
C THR A 84 2.86 22.22 33.43
N GLU A 85 3.21 23.38 33.98
CA GLU A 85 3.81 24.51 33.23
C GLU A 85 5.24 24.20 32.72
N SER A 86 5.80 23.07 33.14
CA SER A 86 7.12 22.61 32.70
C SER A 86 7.10 22.13 31.25
N PRO A 87 8.20 22.35 30.50
CA PRO A 87 8.29 21.90 29.13
C PRO A 87 8.24 20.35 29.04
N VAL A 88 7.43 19.84 28.11
CA VAL A 88 7.25 18.40 27.83
C VAL A 88 8.55 17.75 27.32
N TYR A 89 9.44 18.57 26.74
CA TYR A 89 10.73 18.12 26.22
C TYR A 89 11.83 19.15 26.50
N GLU A 90 13.05 18.66 26.60
CA GLU A 90 14.27 19.45 26.69
C GLU A 90 15.14 19.24 25.46
N HIS A 91 15.86 20.29 25.08
CA HIS A 91 16.82 20.21 24.00
C HIS A 91 18.19 19.81 24.56
N THR A 92 18.74 18.73 24.01
CA THR A 92 20.06 18.25 24.38
C THR A 92 20.89 18.03 23.13
N ASP A 93 22.03 18.72 23.04
CA ASP A 93 23.01 18.49 21.99
C ASP A 93 23.86 17.26 22.36
N VAL A 94 23.81 16.24 21.51
CA VAL A 94 24.50 14.96 21.74
C VAL A 94 25.40 14.65 20.53
N PRO A 95 26.65 14.23 20.75
CA PRO A 95 27.52 13.80 19.66
C PRO A 95 26.90 12.64 18.88
N LYS A 96 26.87 12.73 17.54
CA LYS A 96 26.27 11.69 16.68
C LYS A 96 26.87 10.32 16.93
N ARG A 97 28.19 10.25 17.16
CA ARG A 97 28.90 9.01 17.51
C ARG A 97 28.32 8.25 18.70
N LEU A 98 27.71 8.95 19.65
CA LEU A 98 27.09 8.34 20.82
C LEU A 98 25.66 7.95 20.51
N VAL A 99 24.86 8.90 20.00
CA VAL A 99 23.44 8.65 19.74
C VAL A 99 23.23 7.59 18.67
N ASN A 100 23.97 7.60 17.55
CA ASN A 100 23.74 6.67 16.45
C ASN A 100 24.06 5.23 16.84
N ARG A 101 25.14 5.04 17.59
CA ARG A 101 25.49 3.72 18.16
C ARG A 101 24.45 3.23 19.16
N ALA A 102 23.88 4.14 19.95
CA ALA A 102 22.87 3.81 20.94
C ALA A 102 21.50 3.56 20.29
N PHE A 103 21.14 4.30 19.24
CA PHE A 103 19.80 4.36 18.67
C PHE A 103 19.59 3.38 17.52
N PHE A 104 20.59 3.17 16.67
CA PHE A 104 20.37 2.51 15.38
C PHE A 104 21.17 1.23 15.22
N ASP A 105 20.50 0.24 14.66
CA ASP A 105 21.11 -0.94 14.04
C ASP A 105 20.64 -1.03 12.59
N ILE A 106 21.20 -0.15 11.75
CA ILE A 106 20.76 0.09 10.38
C ILE A 106 21.95 -0.05 9.45
N LYS A 107 21.93 -1.09 8.61
CA LYS A 107 23.00 -1.38 7.64
C LYS A 107 22.41 -1.94 6.35
N PHE A 108 23.13 -1.76 5.25
CA PHE A 108 22.83 -2.54 4.05
C PHE A 108 23.11 -4.02 4.29
N ALA A 109 22.38 -4.87 3.59
CA ALA A 109 22.47 -6.32 3.70
C ALA A 109 22.82 -6.97 2.36
N GLY A 110 23.68 -8.00 2.41
CA GLY A 110 24.19 -8.70 1.23
C GLY A 110 25.33 -7.93 0.58
N SER A 111 25.31 -7.86 -0.75
CA SER A 111 26.25 -7.12 -1.56
C SER A 111 25.53 -6.02 -2.36
N PRO A 112 26.23 -4.99 -2.85
CA PRO A 112 25.61 -3.96 -3.67
C PRO A 112 24.97 -4.53 -4.93
N ILE A 113 23.79 -3.99 -5.25
CA ILE A 113 23.03 -4.31 -6.45
C ILE A 113 22.62 -3.02 -7.17
N ALA A 114 22.02 -3.16 -8.36
CA ALA A 114 21.60 -2.02 -9.19
C ALA A 114 22.74 -1.05 -9.53
N CYS A 115 23.97 -1.56 -9.68
CA CYS A 115 25.17 -0.83 -10.06
C CYS A 115 25.94 -1.61 -11.14
N ALA A 116 26.76 -0.92 -11.93
CA ALA A 116 27.78 -1.56 -12.76
C ALA A 116 28.90 -2.13 -11.87
N PRO A 117 29.63 -3.19 -12.28
CA PRO A 117 30.59 -3.89 -11.42
C PRO A 117 31.60 -2.98 -10.73
N GLU A 118 32.19 -2.02 -11.45
CA GLU A 118 33.16 -1.05 -10.90
C GLU A 118 32.52 -0.15 -9.84
N TYR A 119 31.27 0.26 -10.06
CA TYR A 119 30.53 1.09 -9.13
C TYR A 119 30.07 0.31 -7.90
N CYS A 120 29.76 -0.98 -8.05
CA CYS A 120 29.47 -1.85 -6.91
C CYS A 120 30.69 -1.96 -5.98
N GLN A 121 31.90 -2.12 -6.52
CA GLN A 121 33.14 -2.12 -5.71
C GLN A 121 33.35 -0.80 -4.95
N PHE A 122 32.95 0.33 -5.55
CA PHE A 122 32.94 1.61 -4.84
C PHE A 122 31.94 1.59 -3.67
N LEU A 123 30.73 1.06 -3.86
CA LEU A 123 29.72 0.98 -2.80
C LEU A 123 30.09 0.02 -1.66
N GLU A 124 30.86 -1.04 -1.94
CA GLU A 124 31.42 -1.92 -0.91
C GLU A 124 32.39 -1.19 0.02
N ARG A 125 33.07 -0.14 -0.47
CA ARG A 125 33.97 0.70 0.34
C ARG A 125 33.25 1.86 1.02
N GLU A 126 32.21 2.41 0.39
CA GLU A 126 31.43 3.53 0.92
C GLU A 126 30.58 3.14 2.13
N PHE A 127 30.04 1.91 2.13
CA PHE A 127 29.12 1.46 3.16
C PHE A 127 29.62 0.19 3.84
N GLU A 128 29.25 0.04 5.12
CA GLU A 128 29.42 -1.23 5.82
C GLU A 128 28.23 -2.15 5.49
N TRP A 129 28.54 -3.31 4.90
CA TRP A 129 27.57 -4.31 4.48
C TRP A 129 27.52 -5.48 5.47
N MET A 130 26.31 -5.86 5.87
CA MET A 130 26.07 -7.01 6.76
C MET A 130 25.50 -8.20 5.97
N PRO A 131 25.62 -9.44 6.48
CA PRO A 131 24.92 -10.57 5.88
C PRO A 131 23.40 -10.38 5.82
N HIS A 132 22.75 -11.04 4.88
CA HIS A 132 21.29 -11.15 4.92
C HIS A 132 20.84 -11.92 6.16
N VAL A 133 19.90 -11.34 6.88
CA VAL A 133 19.24 -11.99 8.01
C VAL A 133 17.84 -12.43 7.61
N PRO A 134 17.46 -13.68 7.91
CA PRO A 134 16.07 -14.12 7.78
C PRO A 134 15.15 -13.24 8.62
N PHE A 135 13.94 -13.00 8.13
CA PHE A 135 12.99 -12.17 8.88
C PHE A 135 12.52 -12.85 10.17
N ASN A 136 12.47 -14.18 10.20
CA ASN A 136 12.15 -14.95 11.39
C ASN A 136 13.39 -15.27 12.24
N ASP A 137 14.50 -14.55 12.07
CA ASP A 137 15.67 -14.69 12.94
C ASP A 137 15.37 -14.15 14.35
N ALA A 138 15.81 -14.87 15.39
CA ALA A 138 15.55 -14.49 16.77
C ALA A 138 16.23 -13.16 17.16
N GLY A 139 17.41 -12.87 16.61
CA GLY A 139 18.09 -11.60 16.80
C GLY A 139 17.35 -10.44 16.15
N VAL A 140 16.72 -10.66 14.99
CA VAL A 140 15.85 -9.65 14.36
C VAL A 140 14.62 -9.40 15.23
N GLY A 141 13.92 -10.44 15.69
CA GLY A 141 12.73 -10.28 16.51
C GLY A 141 12.98 -9.83 17.95
N ALA A 142 14.24 -9.81 18.41
CA ALA A 142 14.64 -9.22 19.68
C ALA A 142 14.54 -7.67 19.71
N HIS A 143 14.42 -7.02 18.55
CA HIS A 143 14.34 -5.56 18.45
C HIS A 143 12.93 -5.04 18.70
N LYS A 144 12.81 -4.00 19.53
CA LYS A 144 11.53 -3.31 19.81
C LYS A 144 11.04 -2.45 18.64
N TYR A 145 11.94 -1.93 17.82
CA TYR A 145 11.62 -0.92 16.81
C TYR A 145 12.17 -1.30 15.43
N PHE A 146 11.34 -1.15 14.41
CA PHE A 146 11.73 -1.30 13.01
C PHE A 146 11.47 -0.03 12.24
N ILE A 147 12.30 0.27 11.24
CA ILE A 147 11.95 1.26 10.22
C ILE A 147 11.65 0.61 8.88
N ASP A 148 10.64 1.13 8.19
CA ASP A 148 10.20 0.72 6.88
C ASP A 148 10.37 1.90 5.92
N VAL A 149 11.24 1.70 4.93
CA VAL A 149 11.53 2.64 3.84
C VAL A 149 11.33 1.95 2.50
N ASP A 150 11.00 2.74 1.48
CA ASP A 150 10.72 2.27 0.14
C ASP A 150 11.97 1.78 -0.59
N GLY A 151 11.76 1.06 -1.69
CA GLY A 151 12.82 0.69 -2.64
C GLY A 151 12.46 1.22 -4.01
N ASN A 152 12.55 0.38 -5.05
CA ASN A 152 12.08 0.73 -6.41
C ASN A 152 10.56 1.02 -6.45
N GLY A 153 9.83 0.64 -5.42
CA GLY A 153 8.41 0.85 -5.20
C GLY A 153 8.12 0.84 -3.70
N TRP A 154 6.85 0.67 -3.33
CA TRP A 154 6.47 0.52 -1.93
C TRP A 154 7.21 -0.65 -1.27
N SER A 155 7.51 -0.52 0.03
CA SER A 155 8.16 -1.59 0.76
C SER A 155 7.29 -2.84 0.87
N SER A 156 7.72 -3.91 0.20
CA SER A 156 7.14 -5.25 0.36
C SER A 156 7.29 -5.83 1.77
N ARG A 157 8.16 -5.21 2.59
CA ARG A 157 8.48 -5.67 3.95
C ARG A 157 7.46 -5.19 4.98
N PHE A 158 6.64 -4.19 4.68
CA PHE A 158 5.80 -3.60 5.71
C PHE A 158 4.86 -4.63 6.35
N LYS A 159 4.19 -5.48 5.55
CA LYS A 159 3.33 -6.55 6.06
C LYS A 159 4.05 -7.48 7.04
N ARG A 160 5.27 -7.92 6.72
CA ARG A 160 6.01 -8.79 7.64
C ARG A 160 6.35 -8.04 8.94
N LEU A 161 6.82 -6.79 8.85
CA LEU A 161 7.22 -5.99 10.01
C LEU A 161 6.04 -5.69 10.94
N ILE A 162 4.91 -5.24 10.40
CA ILE A 162 3.71 -4.91 11.19
C ILE A 162 3.05 -6.15 11.80
N THR A 163 3.42 -7.36 11.36
CA THR A 163 2.94 -8.64 11.93
C THR A 163 3.79 -9.09 13.12
N THR A 164 4.89 -8.40 13.44
CA THR A 164 5.72 -8.68 14.63
C THR A 164 5.11 -8.06 15.89
N ASN A 165 5.70 -8.33 17.06
CA ASN A 165 5.39 -7.59 18.30
C ASN A 165 6.19 -6.27 18.41
N SER A 166 6.76 -5.75 17.33
CA SER A 166 7.63 -4.57 17.34
C SER A 166 6.92 -3.36 16.72
N LEU A 167 7.30 -2.16 17.16
CA LEU A 167 6.73 -0.92 16.62
C LEU A 167 7.41 -0.56 15.30
N VAL A 168 6.60 -0.30 14.28
CA VAL A 168 7.10 0.07 12.95
C VAL A 168 7.02 1.57 12.74
N PHE A 169 8.15 2.16 12.35
CA PHE A 169 8.29 3.50 11.82
C PHE A 169 8.26 3.42 10.31
N LYS A 170 7.44 4.20 9.62
CA LYS A 170 7.27 4.07 8.17
C LYS A 170 7.43 5.42 7.48
N ALA A 171 8.41 5.50 6.60
CA ALA A 171 8.63 6.62 5.69
C ALA A 171 8.37 6.13 4.26
N THR A 172 7.37 6.69 3.60
CA THR A 172 7.02 6.25 2.24
C THR A 172 6.33 7.33 1.44
N ILE A 173 6.61 7.35 0.14
CA ILE A 173 5.96 8.21 -0.85
C ILE A 173 4.82 7.51 -1.59
N TYR A 174 4.75 6.18 -1.50
CA TYR A 174 3.79 5.40 -2.28
C TYR A 174 2.43 5.34 -1.58
N PRO A 175 1.32 5.58 -2.30
CA PRO A 175 0.02 5.12 -1.84
C PRO A 175 0.06 3.59 -1.80
N GLU A 176 -0.67 2.98 -0.86
CA GLU A 176 -0.75 1.51 -0.77
C GLU A 176 -2.21 1.09 -0.56
N TRP A 177 -2.56 -0.11 -1.05
CA TRP A 177 -3.96 -0.54 -1.17
C TRP A 177 -4.73 -0.62 0.15
N TYR A 178 -4.00 -0.86 1.25
CA TYR A 178 -4.51 -1.01 2.60
C TYR A 178 -4.57 0.32 3.37
N ARG A 179 -4.03 1.39 2.80
CA ARG A 179 -4.07 2.72 3.42
C ARG A 179 -5.41 3.39 3.22
N PRO A 180 -5.77 4.32 4.11
CA PRO A 180 -6.95 5.13 3.94
C PRO A 180 -6.78 6.01 2.70
N ILE A 181 -7.73 5.95 1.76
CA ILE A 181 -7.75 6.85 0.60
C ILE A 181 -8.29 8.17 1.12
N ALA A 182 -7.41 9.13 1.48
CA ALA A 182 -7.70 10.42 2.17
C ALA A 182 -9.20 10.82 2.21
N PRO A 183 -9.76 11.16 3.39
CA PRO A 183 -11.19 11.39 3.50
C PRO A 183 -11.60 12.37 2.41
N PRO A 184 -12.65 12.08 1.62
CA PRO A 184 -13.24 13.17 0.85
C PRO A 184 -13.51 14.27 1.87
N VAL A 185 -12.89 15.43 1.65
CA VAL A 185 -13.00 16.60 2.52
C VAL A 185 -14.47 16.71 2.93
N PRO A 186 -14.82 16.69 4.23
CA PRO A 186 -16.21 16.86 4.62
C PRO A 186 -16.56 18.31 4.32
N LEU A 187 -17.12 18.57 3.15
CA LEU A 187 -17.67 19.87 2.80
C LEU A 187 -18.94 20.21 3.62
N PHE A 188 -19.35 19.33 4.55
CA PHE A 188 -20.49 19.58 5.43
C PHE A 188 -20.23 18.99 6.83
N PRO A 189 -20.64 19.70 7.91
CA PRO A 189 -20.51 19.18 9.26
C PRO A 189 -21.37 17.91 9.41
N PRO A 190 -20.86 16.87 10.09
CA PRO A 190 -21.63 15.64 10.29
C PRO A 190 -22.81 15.93 11.22
N GLY A 191 -24.02 15.60 10.75
CA GLY A 191 -25.15 15.39 11.65
C GLY A 191 -24.89 14.23 12.63
N PRO A 192 -25.77 14.00 13.62
CA PRO A 192 -25.50 13.15 14.78
C PRO A 192 -25.44 11.63 14.50
N THR A 193 -25.34 11.20 13.24
CA THR A 193 -25.23 9.80 12.85
C THR A 193 -23.92 9.55 12.12
N LEU A 194 -23.03 8.83 12.80
CA LEU A 194 -21.79 8.32 12.21
C LEU A 194 -22.16 7.41 11.03
N THR A 195 -21.95 7.88 9.81
CA THR A 195 -22.34 7.13 8.61
C THR A 195 -21.43 5.92 8.38
N SER A 196 -21.93 4.88 7.71
CA SER A 196 -21.18 3.68 7.26
C SER A 196 -19.81 3.98 6.63
N THR A 197 -19.68 5.16 6.01
CA THR A 197 -18.40 5.63 5.45
C THR A 197 -17.34 5.79 6.52
N MET A 198 -17.66 6.34 7.69
CA MET A 198 -16.73 6.51 8.82
C MET A 198 -16.27 5.17 9.42
N TYR A 199 -17.13 4.13 9.42
CA TYR A 199 -16.73 2.79 9.86
C TYR A 199 -15.68 2.17 8.92
N ARG A 200 -15.82 2.36 7.60
CA ARG A 200 -14.86 1.88 6.60
C ARG A 200 -13.48 2.56 6.70
N TRP A 201 -13.43 3.74 7.32
CA TRP A 201 -12.19 4.47 7.64
C TRP A 201 -11.43 3.83 8.80
N LEU A 202 -12.15 3.41 9.85
CA LEU A 202 -11.58 2.78 11.04
C LEU A 202 -11.02 1.37 10.77
N GLU A 203 -11.51 0.68 9.74
CA GLU A 203 -11.01 -0.66 9.34
C GLU A 203 -9.63 -0.63 8.65
N ARG A 204 -9.14 0.54 8.25
CA ARG A 204 -7.85 0.68 7.54
C ARG A 204 -6.71 1.02 8.49
N ILE A 205 -5.48 0.76 8.06
CA ILE A 205 -4.32 1.08 8.88
C ILE A 205 -4.24 2.60 9.11
N GLN A 206 -4.15 3.03 10.37
CA GLN A 206 -3.99 4.43 10.74
C GLN A 206 -2.56 4.73 11.23
N PRO A 207 -1.95 5.86 10.79
CA PRO A 207 -0.76 6.38 11.44
C PRO A 207 -1.08 6.74 12.91
N TRP A 208 -0.08 6.64 13.79
CA TRP A 208 -0.18 6.88 15.24
C TRP A 208 -1.07 5.90 16.02
N VAL A 209 -1.77 4.99 15.34
CA VAL A 209 -2.47 3.87 15.98
C VAL A 209 -1.70 2.57 15.79
N HIS A 210 -1.35 2.25 14.54
CA HIS A 210 -0.71 0.97 14.19
C HIS A 210 0.78 1.11 13.91
N TYR A 211 1.23 2.28 13.45
CA TYR A 211 2.61 2.56 13.09
C TYR A 211 2.93 4.05 13.24
N VAL A 212 4.20 4.39 13.32
CA VAL A 212 4.69 5.77 13.42
C VAL A 212 5.03 6.29 12.02
N PRO A 213 4.34 7.33 11.50
CA PRO A 213 4.73 7.94 10.24
C PRO A 213 6.02 8.77 10.43
N ILE A 214 6.97 8.62 9.50
CA ILE A 214 8.23 9.39 9.47
C ILE A 214 8.30 10.15 8.15
N GLN A 215 8.88 11.36 8.17
CA GLN A 215 9.09 12.15 6.96
C GLN A 215 10.04 11.44 5.99
N VAL A 216 9.85 11.70 4.69
CA VAL A 216 10.58 10.97 3.64
C VAL A 216 12.07 11.31 3.64
N ASP A 217 12.42 12.53 4.05
CA ASP A 217 13.78 13.02 4.25
C ASP A 217 14.39 12.64 5.62
N LEU A 218 13.61 11.94 6.45
CA LEU A 218 13.98 11.45 7.78
C LEU A 218 14.31 12.56 8.79
N SER A 219 13.90 13.81 8.54
CA SER A 219 14.27 14.96 9.38
C SER A 219 13.73 14.85 10.81
N ASP A 220 12.62 14.14 11.00
CA ASP A 220 11.95 13.95 12.29
C ASP A 220 12.30 12.61 12.97
N LEU A 221 13.17 11.79 12.36
CA LEU A 221 13.46 10.45 12.85
C LEU A 221 14.10 10.45 14.24
N TYR A 222 15.07 11.34 14.48
CA TYR A 222 15.76 11.43 15.78
C TYR A 222 14.81 11.80 16.91
N ASP A 223 14.01 12.86 16.71
CA ASP A 223 13.12 13.40 17.74
C ASP A 223 11.99 12.42 18.06
N ILE A 224 11.34 11.86 17.05
CA ILE A 224 10.25 10.89 17.27
C ILE A 224 10.80 9.60 17.87
N PHE A 225 12.00 9.17 17.49
CA PHE A 225 12.57 7.98 18.09
C PHE A 225 12.98 8.21 19.55
N ALA A 226 13.57 9.36 19.87
CA ALA A 226 13.85 9.78 21.24
C ALA A 226 12.58 9.86 22.10
N PHE A 227 11.44 10.26 21.53
CA PHE A 227 10.16 10.23 22.23
C PHE A 227 9.77 8.82 22.71
N PHE A 228 9.84 7.81 21.83
CA PHE A 228 9.45 6.45 22.19
C PHE A 228 10.50 5.71 23.02
N ARG A 229 11.77 5.84 22.66
CA ARG A 229 12.89 5.11 23.28
C ARG A 229 13.45 5.81 24.52
N GLY A 230 13.18 7.11 24.66
CA GLY A 230 13.78 7.97 25.67
C GLY A 230 15.14 8.55 25.23
N GLY A 231 15.76 9.30 26.14
CA GLY A 231 17.10 9.85 25.97
C GLY A 231 18.20 8.79 25.84
N MET A 232 19.46 9.21 25.95
CA MET A 232 20.62 8.31 25.87
C MET A 232 20.60 7.18 26.91
N ASP A 233 20.02 7.44 28.06
CA ASP A 233 19.84 6.52 29.20
C ASP A 233 18.45 5.85 29.21
N GLY A 234 17.59 6.16 28.24
CA GLY A 234 16.21 5.68 28.17
C GLY A 234 15.24 6.39 29.11
N GLN A 235 15.64 7.48 29.79
CA GLN A 235 14.70 8.28 30.59
C GLN A 235 13.70 9.03 29.70
N GLY A 236 12.51 9.28 30.25
CA GLY A 236 11.41 9.94 29.54
C GLY A 236 10.83 9.11 28.38
N ASN A 237 11.12 7.81 28.32
CA ASN A 237 10.60 6.96 27.26
C ASN A 237 9.08 6.79 27.36
N HIS A 238 8.48 6.47 26.22
CA HIS A 238 7.07 6.12 26.09
C HIS A 238 6.91 4.64 25.72
N ASP A 239 7.61 3.75 26.44
CA ASP A 239 7.68 2.32 26.10
C ASP A 239 6.31 1.64 26.11
N GLU A 240 5.44 1.98 27.06
CA GLU A 240 4.09 1.43 27.16
C GLU A 240 3.19 1.89 25.99
N MET A 241 3.38 3.13 25.52
CA MET A 241 2.69 3.62 24.33
C MET A 241 3.19 2.89 23.08
N ALA A 242 4.50 2.72 22.96
CA ALA A 242 5.11 1.98 21.86
C ALA A 242 4.60 0.53 21.80
N ARG A 243 4.50 -0.14 22.96
CA ARG A 243 3.93 -1.47 23.10
C ARG A 243 2.50 -1.54 22.57
N LYS A 244 1.62 -0.64 23.04
CA LYS A 244 0.21 -0.60 22.62
C LYS A 244 0.08 -0.42 21.10
N MET A 245 0.89 0.46 20.51
CA MET A 245 0.90 0.67 19.06
C MET A 245 1.40 -0.56 18.30
N ALA A 246 2.46 -1.21 18.77
CA ALA A 246 2.99 -2.43 18.17
C ALA A 246 1.94 -3.57 18.18
N GLU A 247 1.29 -3.78 19.32
CA GLU A 247 0.22 -4.78 19.47
C GLU A 247 -0.99 -4.44 18.60
N ALA A 248 -1.41 -3.18 18.55
CA ALA A 248 -2.50 -2.74 17.69
C ALA A 248 -2.18 -2.96 16.21
N GLY A 249 -0.96 -2.64 15.78
CA GLY A 249 -0.52 -2.88 14.40
C GLY A 249 -0.51 -4.36 14.03
N ARG A 250 -0.03 -5.21 14.95
CA ARG A 250 -0.07 -6.66 14.81
C ARG A 250 -1.48 -7.19 14.70
N GLU A 251 -2.35 -6.79 15.62
CA GLU A 251 -3.74 -7.23 15.66
C GLU A 251 -4.46 -6.84 14.37
N TRP A 252 -4.31 -5.58 13.95
CA TRP A 252 -4.86 -5.09 12.69
C TRP A 252 -4.33 -5.91 11.49
N SER A 253 -3.03 -6.19 11.45
CA SER A 253 -2.41 -7.01 10.39
C SER A 253 -3.00 -8.42 10.33
N LYS A 254 -3.26 -9.04 11.48
CA LYS A 254 -3.81 -10.40 11.56
C LYS A 254 -5.32 -10.45 11.28
N THR A 255 -6.03 -9.34 11.48
CA THR A 255 -7.49 -9.29 11.35
C THR A 255 -7.95 -8.72 10.01
N TYR A 256 -7.24 -7.76 9.42
CA TYR A 256 -7.66 -7.03 8.22
C TYR A 256 -6.69 -7.14 7.02
N TRP A 257 -5.57 -7.86 7.18
CA TRP A 257 -4.60 -8.09 6.11
C TRP A 257 -4.28 -9.58 5.96
N ARG A 258 -5.32 -10.41 5.96
CA ARG A 258 -5.21 -11.86 5.72
C ARG A 258 -5.22 -12.16 4.23
N LYS A 259 -4.97 -13.44 3.88
CA LYS A 259 -5.05 -13.91 2.50
C LYS A 259 -6.45 -13.74 1.93
N GLU A 260 -7.46 -13.93 2.76
CA GLU A 260 -8.87 -13.73 2.47
C GLU A 260 -9.15 -12.27 2.14
N ASP A 261 -8.65 -11.33 2.93
CA ASP A 261 -8.86 -9.89 2.72
C ASP A 261 -8.18 -9.40 1.44
N MET A 262 -6.95 -9.86 1.17
CA MET A 262 -6.24 -9.56 -0.09
C MET A 262 -7.01 -10.10 -1.29
N THR A 263 -7.56 -11.31 -1.18
CA THR A 263 -8.34 -11.95 -2.24
C THR A 263 -9.67 -11.24 -2.45
N ALA A 264 -10.39 -10.90 -1.38
CA ALA A 264 -11.62 -10.12 -1.42
C ALA A 264 -11.39 -8.73 -2.03
N TYR A 265 -10.27 -8.06 -1.71
CA TYR A 265 -9.90 -6.78 -2.32
C TYR A 265 -9.72 -6.92 -3.83
N LEU A 266 -9.00 -7.96 -4.28
CA LEU A 266 -8.78 -8.23 -5.70
C LEU A 266 -10.12 -8.47 -6.42
N PHE A 267 -11.00 -9.29 -5.86
CA PHE A 267 -12.33 -9.54 -6.43
C PHE A 267 -13.17 -8.27 -6.49
N ARG A 268 -13.31 -7.54 -5.37
CA ARG A 268 -14.09 -6.30 -5.32
C ARG A 268 -13.60 -5.29 -6.34
N ARG A 269 -12.29 -5.08 -6.44
CA ARG A 269 -11.70 -4.14 -7.43
C ARG A 269 -11.94 -4.57 -8.87
N LYS A 270 -11.70 -5.86 -9.18
CA LYS A 270 -11.95 -6.41 -10.52
C LYS A 270 -13.43 -6.24 -10.89
N THR A 271 -14.34 -6.65 -10.02
CA THR A 271 -15.78 -6.57 -10.27
C THR A 271 -16.24 -5.12 -10.47
N THR A 272 -15.82 -4.17 -9.62
CA THR A 272 -16.22 -2.77 -9.78
C THR A 272 -15.74 -2.16 -11.10
N HIS A 273 -14.49 -2.43 -11.53
CA HIS A 273 -13.98 -1.90 -12.80
C HIS A 273 -14.55 -2.60 -14.02
N LEU A 274 -14.62 -3.93 -14.01
CA LEU A 274 -15.24 -4.70 -15.10
C LEU A 274 -16.70 -4.29 -15.29
N VAL A 275 -17.48 -4.18 -14.21
CA VAL A 275 -18.88 -3.79 -14.29
C VAL A 275 -19.04 -2.37 -14.85
N HIS A 276 -18.22 -1.39 -14.45
CA HIS A 276 -18.30 -0.05 -15.02
C HIS A 276 -17.96 -0.02 -16.52
N HIS A 277 -16.91 -0.71 -16.95
CA HIS A 277 -16.54 -0.77 -18.37
C HIS A 277 -17.55 -1.57 -19.20
N LEU A 278 -18.05 -2.69 -18.67
CA LEU A 278 -19.11 -3.47 -19.32
C LEU A 278 -20.41 -2.68 -19.41
N LEU A 279 -20.83 -1.95 -18.37
CA LEU A 279 -22.02 -1.11 -18.41
C LEU A 279 -21.87 0.02 -19.44
N TYR A 280 -20.70 0.65 -19.54
CA TYR A 280 -20.43 1.64 -20.58
C TYR A 280 -20.52 1.05 -21.99
N TYR A 281 -19.94 -0.14 -22.20
CA TYR A 281 -19.99 -0.84 -23.48
C TYR A 281 -21.40 -1.29 -23.84
N ILE A 282 -22.12 -1.91 -22.89
CA ILE A 282 -23.51 -2.37 -23.05
C ILE A 282 -24.43 -1.18 -23.33
N ASN A 283 -24.29 -0.05 -22.63
CA ASN A 283 -25.11 1.13 -22.87
C ASN A 283 -24.87 1.72 -24.26
N ASN A 284 -23.61 1.80 -24.72
CA ASN A 284 -23.27 2.26 -26.07
C ASN A 284 -23.77 1.31 -27.17
N VAL A 285 -23.66 0.00 -26.95
CA VAL A 285 -24.16 -1.00 -27.91
C VAL A 285 -25.68 -0.98 -27.95
N SER A 286 -26.35 -0.89 -26.80
CA SER A 286 -27.81 -0.79 -26.70
C SER A 286 -28.37 0.43 -27.42
N THR A 287 -27.77 1.62 -27.24
CA THR A 287 -28.17 2.83 -27.98
C THR A 287 -28.00 2.68 -29.48
N ARG A 288 -26.90 2.07 -29.94
CA ARG A 288 -26.67 1.80 -31.37
C ARG A 288 -27.66 0.79 -31.95
N ILE A 289 -28.02 -0.25 -31.21
CA ILE A 289 -29.04 -1.24 -31.62
C ILE A 289 -30.43 -0.59 -31.70
N SER A 290 -30.84 0.19 -30.71
CA SER A 290 -32.13 0.89 -30.73
C SER A 290 -32.22 1.90 -31.89
N ALA A 291 -31.13 2.59 -32.20
CA ALA A 291 -31.06 3.48 -33.36
C ALA A 291 -31.18 2.71 -34.69
N ALA A 292 -30.51 1.56 -34.81
CA ALA A 292 -30.58 0.70 -35.99
C ALA A 292 -31.98 0.08 -36.19
N GLU A 293 -32.63 -0.38 -35.12
CA GLU A 293 -34.01 -0.89 -35.19
C GLU A 293 -35.00 0.20 -35.62
N ASN A 294 -34.80 1.45 -35.20
CA ASN A 294 -35.65 2.56 -35.61
C ASN A 294 -35.47 2.94 -37.09
N CYS A 295 -34.24 2.96 -37.66
CA CYS A 295 -34.08 3.14 -39.12
C CYS A 295 -34.69 1.96 -39.90
N ARG A 296 -34.51 0.72 -39.43
CA ARG A 296 -35.12 -0.46 -40.08
C ARG A 296 -36.65 -0.38 -40.11
N ARG A 297 -37.28 0.05 -39.01
CA ARG A 297 -38.75 0.24 -38.98
C ARG A 297 -39.20 1.33 -39.95
N ARG A 298 -38.47 2.44 -40.06
CA ARG A 298 -38.77 3.52 -41.02
C ARG A 298 -38.58 3.07 -42.47
N LEU A 299 -37.49 2.37 -42.79
CA LEU A 299 -37.24 1.76 -44.09
C LEU A 299 -38.40 0.84 -44.54
N ASN A 300 -38.88 -0.01 -43.62
CA ASN A 300 -39.98 -0.93 -43.92
C ASN A 300 -41.35 -0.24 -44.06
N ALA A 301 -41.53 0.94 -43.45
CA ALA A 301 -42.79 1.68 -43.49
C ALA A 301 -42.86 2.67 -44.67
N GLU A 302 -41.73 3.29 -45.05
CA GLU A 302 -41.69 4.43 -45.98
C GLU A 302 -40.89 4.14 -47.26
N GLY A 303 -40.28 2.96 -47.40
CA GLY A 303 -39.54 2.54 -48.60
C GLY A 303 -38.22 3.26 -48.85
N SER A 304 -37.83 4.22 -47.99
CA SER A 304 -36.50 4.87 -48.01
C SER A 304 -36.09 5.29 -46.59
N CYS A 305 -34.80 5.20 -46.23
CA CYS A 305 -34.33 5.83 -44.97
C CYS A 305 -34.05 7.31 -45.29
N GLY A 306 -34.88 8.21 -44.77
CA GLY A 306 -34.64 9.66 -44.88
C GLY A 306 -33.27 10.06 -44.33
N CYS A 307 -32.70 11.16 -44.84
CA CYS A 307 -31.30 11.58 -44.70
C CYS A 307 -30.80 11.85 -43.26
N ASP A 308 -31.62 11.63 -42.22
CA ASP A 308 -31.24 11.79 -40.81
C ASP A 308 -30.78 10.49 -40.13
N CYS A 309 -30.73 9.37 -40.86
CA CYS A 309 -30.13 8.14 -40.33
C CYS A 309 -28.64 8.08 -40.62
N TRP A 310 -27.85 8.65 -39.69
CA TRP A 310 -26.38 8.57 -39.66
C TRP A 310 -25.81 7.13 -39.74
N LEU A 311 -26.66 6.11 -39.53
CA LEU A 311 -26.33 4.68 -39.62
C LEU A 311 -26.27 4.13 -41.06
N CYS A 312 -26.84 4.80 -42.06
CA CYS A 312 -26.88 4.29 -43.44
C CYS A 312 -25.54 4.44 -44.19
N GLU A 313 -24.70 5.43 -43.86
CA GLU A 313 -23.45 5.69 -44.62
C GLU A 313 -22.23 4.89 -44.13
N ARG A 314 -22.26 4.24 -42.95
CA ARG A 314 -21.07 3.60 -42.36
C ARG A 314 -21.09 2.07 -42.27
N TRP A 315 -22.14 1.41 -42.74
CA TRP A 315 -22.26 -0.06 -42.68
C TRP A 315 -21.93 -0.78 -43.99
N SER A 316 -21.22 -0.14 -44.92
CA SER A 316 -20.78 -0.78 -46.16
C SER A 316 -19.46 -1.55 -46.07
N THR A 317 -18.74 -1.57 -44.94
CA THR A 317 -17.44 -2.30 -44.92
C THR A 317 -17.10 -3.19 -43.72
N HIS A 318 -17.60 -3.06 -42.49
CA HIS A 318 -17.11 -3.93 -41.40
C HIS A 318 -18.15 -4.22 -40.28
N LEU A 319 -19.19 -5.00 -40.58
CA LEU A 319 -19.81 -5.87 -39.57
C LEU A 319 -20.54 -7.05 -40.23
N VAL A 320 -19.75 -8.02 -40.70
CA VAL A 320 -20.28 -9.36 -40.99
C VAL A 320 -20.37 -10.10 -39.65
N ILE A 321 -21.54 -10.08 -39.02
CA ILE A 321 -21.86 -11.08 -38.00
C ILE A 321 -22.12 -12.36 -38.80
N VAL A 322 -21.08 -13.20 -38.90
CA VAL A 322 -21.17 -14.56 -39.43
C VAL A 322 -22.06 -15.36 -38.49
N LEU A 323 -23.35 -15.47 -38.83
CA LEU A 323 -24.17 -16.61 -38.42
C LEU A 323 -23.81 -17.72 -39.40
N ASN A 324 -22.87 -18.58 -39.02
CA ASN A 324 -22.50 -19.72 -39.86
C ASN A 324 -23.59 -20.79 -39.72
N ASP A 325 -24.29 -21.10 -40.82
CA ASP A 325 -24.59 -22.50 -41.12
C ASP A 325 -23.38 -23.06 -41.89
N GLU A 326 -22.80 -24.12 -41.33
CA GLU A 326 -21.85 -25.06 -41.94
C GLU A 326 -20.54 -24.50 -42.53
N ASN A 327 -19.50 -24.41 -41.69
CA ASN A 327 -18.17 -25.02 -41.89
C ASN A 327 -17.17 -24.55 -40.80
N GLU A 328 -16.29 -25.45 -40.36
CA GLU A 328 -15.38 -25.31 -39.22
C GLU A 328 -14.47 -24.05 -39.24
N PRO A 329 -14.18 -23.43 -38.07
CA PRO A 329 -13.18 -22.37 -37.96
C PRO A 329 -11.80 -22.91 -37.59
N ARG A 330 -10.75 -22.42 -38.28
CA ARG A 330 -9.37 -22.47 -37.76
C ARG A 330 -9.14 -21.31 -36.79
N ALA A 331 -8.50 -21.66 -35.68
CA ALA A 331 -8.33 -20.86 -34.48
C ALA A 331 -7.47 -19.60 -34.67
N SER A 332 -7.99 -18.45 -34.23
CA SER A 332 -7.26 -17.49 -33.39
C SER A 332 -8.19 -16.36 -32.94
N GLU A 333 -8.30 -16.18 -31.61
CA GLU A 333 -8.79 -14.99 -30.92
C GLU A 333 -10.30 -14.68 -30.92
N VAL A 334 -11.09 -15.52 -30.24
CA VAL A 334 -12.32 -15.07 -29.56
C VAL A 334 -12.40 -15.75 -28.19
N PHE A 335 -12.02 -15.05 -27.13
CA PHE A 335 -12.34 -15.50 -25.77
C PHE A 335 -13.82 -15.23 -25.49
N VAL A 336 -14.65 -16.23 -25.82
CA VAL A 336 -16.03 -16.35 -25.37
C VAL A 336 -16.02 -16.79 -23.90
N MET A 337 -16.45 -15.91 -23.00
CA MET A 337 -17.02 -16.29 -21.70
C MET A 337 -18.50 -15.87 -21.70
N ILE A 338 -19.27 -16.50 -22.60
CA ILE A 338 -20.73 -16.61 -22.51
C ILE A 338 -21.08 -18.03 -22.93
N PRO A 339 -21.29 -18.93 -21.96
CA PRO A 339 -22.46 -19.78 -22.07
C PRO A 339 -23.10 -19.96 -20.70
N LEU A 340 -23.92 -18.99 -20.27
CA LEU A 340 -24.85 -19.19 -19.16
C LEU A 340 -26.09 -18.27 -19.20
N LEU A 341 -26.33 -17.56 -20.31
CA LEU A 341 -27.43 -16.58 -20.41
C LEU A 341 -28.31 -16.71 -21.66
N LEU A 342 -28.17 -17.78 -22.45
CA LEU A 342 -29.11 -18.06 -23.52
C LEU A 342 -30.17 -19.06 -23.03
N TYR A 343 -31.39 -18.52 -22.86
CA TYR A 343 -32.67 -19.12 -22.44
C TYR A 343 -32.87 -19.32 -20.92
N PRO A 344 -33.86 -18.64 -20.28
CA PRO A 344 -35.25 -18.44 -20.73
C PRO A 344 -35.70 -16.94 -20.74
N PRO A 345 -36.98 -16.56 -20.97
CA PRO A 345 -37.35 -15.30 -21.61
C PRO A 345 -37.12 -14.03 -20.76
N ARG A 346 -36.94 -12.90 -21.48
CA ARG A 346 -36.58 -11.54 -21.02
C ARG A 346 -37.31 -11.01 -19.76
N SER A 347 -38.45 -11.56 -19.36
CA SER A 347 -39.21 -11.11 -18.17
C SER A 347 -38.69 -11.64 -16.83
N ARG A 348 -37.91 -12.74 -16.80
CA ARG A 348 -37.36 -13.30 -15.54
C ARG A 348 -35.99 -12.77 -15.15
N ILE A 349 -35.22 -12.23 -16.10
CA ILE A 349 -33.84 -11.75 -15.85
C ILE A 349 -33.86 -10.38 -15.19
N GLN A 350 -34.70 -9.44 -15.63
CA GLN A 350 -34.83 -8.13 -14.97
C GLN A 350 -35.32 -8.27 -13.53
N SER A 351 -36.30 -9.14 -13.24
CA SER A 351 -36.80 -9.31 -11.87
C SER A 351 -35.80 -10.01 -10.94
N ASN A 352 -35.00 -10.95 -11.44
CA ASN A 352 -33.97 -11.61 -10.65
C ASN A 352 -32.72 -10.75 -10.46
N LEU A 353 -32.32 -9.92 -11.45
CA LEU A 353 -31.20 -9.00 -11.30
C LEU A 353 -31.55 -7.87 -10.32
N THR A 354 -32.77 -7.31 -10.39
CA THR A 354 -33.23 -6.29 -9.44
C THR A 354 -33.39 -6.87 -8.02
N ARG A 355 -33.85 -8.13 -7.86
CA ARG A 355 -33.87 -8.80 -6.54
C ARG A 355 -32.48 -9.14 -6.02
N TYR A 356 -31.51 -9.42 -6.88
CA TYR A 356 -30.13 -9.72 -6.48
C TYR A 356 -29.37 -8.44 -6.08
N ILE A 357 -29.62 -7.33 -6.78
CA ILE A 357 -29.11 -6.00 -6.43
C ILE A 357 -29.74 -5.52 -5.10
N ALA A 358 -31.05 -5.69 -4.90
CA ALA A 358 -31.73 -5.33 -3.65
C ALA A 358 -31.31 -6.18 -2.43
N ARG A 359 -30.70 -7.36 -2.64
CA ARG A 359 -30.15 -8.21 -1.57
C ARG A 359 -28.70 -7.91 -1.20
N ILE A 360 -28.01 -7.10 -1.99
CA ILE A 360 -26.64 -6.64 -1.76
C ILE A 360 -26.64 -5.24 -1.10
N GLU A 361 -27.77 -4.53 -1.13
CA GLU A 361 -27.97 -3.22 -0.49
C GLU A 361 -28.60 -3.27 0.92
N HIS A 362 -28.87 -4.47 1.45
CA HIS A 362 -29.12 -4.74 2.87
C HIS A 362 -27.99 -5.60 3.44
#